data_AF-U5S3L6-F1
#
_entry.id   AF-U5S3L6-F1
#
_cell.length_a   1.000
_cell.length_b   1.000
_cell.length_c   1.000
_cell.angle_alpha   90.00
_cell.angle_beta   90.00
_cell.angle_gamma   90.00
#
_symmetry.space_group_name_H-M   'P 1'
#
loop_
_entity.id
_entity.type
_entity.pdbx_description
1 polymer ?
#
loop_
_entity_poly.entity_id
_entity_poly.type
_entity_poly.pdbx_seq_one_letter_code
_entity_poly.pdbx_strand_id
1 'polypeptide(L)'
;MFRSSPSSDIGSAGNSLRYSQFSIIQPRVQTFMQVLGYTCYGYTRPFNGAIPAIATATLTGLGEGARNNGAFISPEFGPCVGLFSLITDLPLEPTPPIDAGMWRFCQTCTKCA
;
A
#
# COMPACT_ATOMS: atom_id res chain seq x y z
N MET A 1 12.07 2.47 13.22
CA MET A 1 11.14 1.44 13.70
C MET A 1 11.42 0.09 13.05
N PHE A 2 11.28 -0.09 11.74
CA PHE A 2 11.45 -1.42 11.10
C PHE A 2 12.86 -2.05 11.19
N ARG A 3 13.92 -1.24 11.37
CA ARG A 3 15.30 -1.75 11.51
C ARG A 3 15.57 -2.55 12.80
N SER A 4 14.69 -2.45 13.81
CA SER A 4 14.83 -3.15 15.08
C SER A 4 14.03 -4.46 15.13
N SER A 5 13.50 -4.91 13.99
CA SER A 5 12.91 -6.24 13.84
C SER A 5 14.02 -7.29 13.67
N PRO A 6 13.94 -8.47 14.32
CA PRO A 6 12.87 -8.92 15.22
C PRO A 6 13.16 -8.63 16.71
N SER A 7 14.28 -7.97 17.03
CA SER A 7 14.80 -7.86 18.40
C SER A 7 13.96 -6.98 19.35
N SER A 8 12.95 -6.27 18.85
CA SER A 8 12.07 -5.41 19.65
C SER A 8 10.68 -5.24 19.02
N ASP A 9 9.70 -4.92 19.85
CA ASP A 9 8.31 -4.68 19.42
C ASP A 9 8.10 -3.35 18.68
N ILE A 10 9.14 -2.51 18.58
CA ILE A 10 9.05 -1.21 17.90
C ILE A 10 8.70 -1.38 16.42
N GLY A 11 9.15 -2.45 15.76
CA GLY A 11 8.76 -2.79 14.40
C GLY A 11 7.27 -3.11 14.27
N SER A 12 6.73 -3.87 15.24
CA SER A 12 5.30 -4.20 15.33
C SER A 12 4.45 -2.95 15.59
N ALA A 13 4.89 -2.08 16.51
CA ALA A 13 4.23 -0.80 16.77
C ALA A 13 4.17 0.09 15.52
N GLY A 14 5.25 0.14 14.73
CA GLY A 14 5.28 0.85 13.45
C GLY A 14 4.27 0.29 12.44
N ASN A 15 4.13 -1.04 12.37
CA ASN A 15 3.12 -1.70 11.53
C ASN A 15 1.69 -1.39 12.00
N SER A 16 1.43 -1.40 13.30
CA SER A 16 0.10 -1.06 13.86
C SER A 16 -0.27 0.41 13.61
N LEU A 17 0.70 1.33 13.73
CA LEU A 17 0.49 2.75 13.48
C LEU A 17 -0.04 3.01 12.06
N ARG A 18 0.46 2.28 11.04
CA ARG A 18 -0.04 2.36 9.66
C ARG A 18 -1.56 2.15 9.59
N TYR A 19 -2.09 1.12 10.24
CA TYR A 19 -3.53 0.81 10.23
C TYR A 19 -4.34 1.87 10.99
N SER A 20 -3.78 2.41 12.07
CA SER A 20 -4.39 3.53 12.79
C SER A 20 -4.48 4.79 11.93
N GLN A 21 -3.43 5.12 11.17
CA GLN A 21 -3.44 6.25 10.22
C GLN A 21 -4.53 6.07 9.16
N PHE A 22 -4.66 4.86 8.63
CA PHE A 22 -5.68 4.57 7.63
C PHE A 22 -7.12 4.74 8.14
N SER A 23 -7.36 4.42 9.42
CA SER A 23 -8.65 4.65 10.08
C SER A 23 -9.06 6.13 10.13
N ILE A 24 -8.11 7.04 9.97
CA ILE A 24 -8.34 8.48 9.89
C ILE A 24 -8.47 8.92 8.42
N ILE A 25 -7.61 8.40 7.53
CA ILE A 25 -7.57 8.79 6.12
C ILE A 25 -8.83 8.33 5.38
N GLN A 26 -9.22 7.06 5.53
CA GLN A 26 -10.35 6.49 4.80
C GLN A 26 -11.66 7.28 4.97
N PRO A 27 -12.17 7.53 6.20
CA PRO A 27 -13.45 8.24 6.34
C PRO A 27 -13.38 9.66 5.80
N ARG A 28 -12.23 10.34 5.90
CA ARG A 28 -12.04 11.70 5.36
C ARG A 28 -12.14 11.71 3.83
N VAL A 29 -11.49 10.76 3.16
CA VAL A 29 -11.57 10.63 1.70
C VAL A 29 -13.00 10.24 1.28
N GLN A 30 -13.64 9.30 1.98
CA GLN A 30 -15.01 8.89 1.67
C GLN A 30 -16.01 10.05 1.82
N THR A 31 -15.92 10.85 2.88
CA THR A 31 -16.76 12.04 3.05
C THR A 31 -16.49 13.07 1.95
N PHE A 32 -15.23 13.29 1.58
CA PHE A 32 -14.90 14.18 0.46
C PHE A 32 -15.55 13.72 -0.85
N MET A 33 -15.44 12.44 -1.19
CA MET A 33 -16.06 11.88 -2.41
C MET A 33 -17.59 11.98 -2.37
N GLN A 34 -18.21 11.71 -1.21
CA GLN A 34 -19.66 11.83 -1.04
C GLN A 34 -20.16 13.26 -1.26
N VAL A 35 -19.43 14.27 -0.75
CA VAL A 35 -19.77 15.69 -0.97
C VAL A 35 -19.68 16.09 -2.45
N LEU A 36 -18.78 15.48 -3.21
CA LEU A 36 -18.69 15.65 -4.66
C LEU A 36 -19.77 14.89 -5.44
N GLY A 37 -20.58 14.06 -4.77
CA GLY A 37 -21.64 13.25 -5.40
C GLY A 37 -21.16 11.89 -5.93
N TYR A 38 -19.98 11.43 -5.51
CA TYR A 38 -19.40 10.16 -5.92
C TYR A 38 -19.43 9.11 -4.80
N THR A 39 -19.58 7.85 -5.20
CA THR A 39 -19.51 6.69 -4.32
C THR A 39 -18.05 6.32 -4.09
N CYS A 40 -17.67 6.02 -2.84
CA CYS A 40 -16.33 5.57 -2.50
C CYS A 40 -16.36 4.39 -1.52
N TYR A 41 -15.95 3.21 -1.99
CA TYR A 41 -15.79 2.00 -1.20
C TYR A 41 -14.38 1.92 -0.63
N GLY A 42 -14.29 1.53 0.64
CA GLY A 42 -13.02 1.32 1.34
C GLY A 42 -12.97 -0.04 2.01
N TYR A 43 -12.08 -0.16 2.99
CA TYR A 43 -11.89 -1.39 3.76
C TYR A 43 -12.94 -1.49 4.85
N THR A 44 -13.39 -2.72 5.10
CA THR A 44 -14.22 -3.06 6.27
C THR A 44 -13.33 -3.41 7.45
N ARG A 45 -13.86 -3.44 8.68
CA ARG A 45 -13.11 -3.95 9.83
C ARG A 45 -12.92 -5.48 9.70
N PRO A 46 -11.74 -6.03 10.02
CA PRO A 46 -10.54 -5.40 10.57
C PRO A 46 -9.47 -5.05 9.50
N PHE A 47 -9.79 -4.16 8.57
CA PHE A 47 -8.97 -3.76 7.41
C PHE A 47 -8.91 -4.79 6.28
N ASN A 48 -10.06 -5.37 5.94
CA ASN A 48 -10.21 -6.22 4.75
C ASN A 48 -10.67 -5.37 3.57
N GLY A 49 -9.83 -5.28 2.54
CA GLY A 49 -10.11 -4.53 1.32
C GLY A 49 -10.86 -5.40 0.31
N ALA A 50 -11.65 -4.77 -0.57
CA ALA A 50 -12.33 -5.46 -1.65
C ALA A 50 -11.37 -5.95 -2.76
N ILE A 51 -10.18 -5.35 -2.86
CA ILE A 51 -9.17 -5.65 -3.87
C ILE A 51 -7.77 -5.80 -3.26
N PRO A 52 -6.86 -6.58 -3.88
CA PRO A 52 -5.48 -6.70 -3.42
C PRO A 52 -4.72 -5.38 -3.56
N ALA A 53 -4.24 -4.84 -2.44
CA ALA A 53 -3.57 -3.53 -2.39
C ALA A 53 -2.27 -3.50 -3.21
N ILE A 54 -1.47 -4.58 -3.18
CA ILE A 54 -0.22 -4.67 -3.95
C ILE A 54 -0.50 -4.65 -5.45
N ALA A 55 -1.48 -5.44 -5.92
CA ALA A 55 -1.83 -5.46 -7.33
C ALA A 55 -2.27 -4.08 -7.82
N THR A 56 -3.12 -3.41 -7.03
CA THR A 56 -3.58 -2.05 -7.35
C THR A 56 -2.40 -1.06 -7.39
N ALA A 57 -1.54 -1.07 -6.37
CA ALA A 57 -0.38 -0.19 -6.30
C ALA A 57 0.61 -0.40 -7.46
N THR A 58 0.82 -1.65 -7.89
CA THR A 58 1.63 -1.96 -9.08
C THR A 58 0.98 -1.41 -10.35
N LEU A 59 -0.32 -1.63 -10.53
CA LEU A 59 -1.05 -1.18 -11.72
C LEU A 59 -1.16 0.34 -11.82
N THR A 60 -1.19 1.05 -10.69
CA THR A 60 -1.21 2.52 -10.62
C THR A 60 0.18 3.14 -10.56
N GLY A 61 1.26 2.37 -10.74
CA GLY A 61 2.62 2.91 -10.87
C GLY A 61 3.27 3.38 -9.57
N LEU A 62 2.84 2.90 -8.40
CA LEU A 62 3.46 3.28 -7.11
C LEU A 62 4.79 2.56 -6.83
N GLY A 63 5.18 1.60 -7.66
CA GLY A 63 6.24 0.65 -7.34
C GLY A 63 6.03 -0.73 -7.97
N GLU A 64 6.82 -1.69 -7.50
CA GLU A 64 6.82 -3.06 -7.99
C GLU A 64 6.68 -4.07 -6.85
N GLY A 65 6.24 -5.29 -7.19
CA GLY A 65 6.26 -6.42 -6.27
C GLY A 65 7.68 -6.81 -5.85
N ALA A 66 7.81 -7.43 -4.68
CA ALA A 66 9.09 -7.91 -4.14
C ALA A 66 9.19 -9.44 -4.14
N ARG A 67 10.42 -9.97 -4.03
CA ARG A 67 10.67 -11.42 -3.79
C ARG A 67 9.93 -11.94 -2.55
N ASN A 68 9.97 -11.18 -1.45
CA ASN A 68 9.23 -11.54 -0.25
C ASN A 68 7.74 -11.39 -0.55
N ASN A 69 7.02 -12.51 -0.60
CA ASN A 69 5.62 -12.53 -0.96
C ASN A 69 4.81 -11.69 0.04
N GLY A 70 4.00 -10.76 -0.47
CA GLY A 70 3.26 -9.79 0.35
C GLY A 70 4.02 -8.49 0.67
N ALA A 71 5.22 -8.29 0.13
CA ALA A 71 5.92 -7.01 0.17
C ALA A 71 5.86 -6.28 -1.19
N PHE A 72 5.90 -4.95 -1.12
CA PHE A 72 5.90 -4.04 -2.25
C PHE A 72 7.02 -3.03 -2.06
N ILE A 73 7.71 -2.66 -3.14
CA ILE A 73 8.83 -1.72 -3.12
C ILE A 73 8.42 -0.47 -3.86
N SER A 74 8.44 0.67 -3.16
CA SER A 74 8.29 2.00 -3.76
C SER A 74 9.66 2.61 -4.05
N PRO A 75 9.80 3.47 -5.08
CA PRO A 75 11.05 4.18 -5.34
C PRO A 75 11.48 5.09 -4.18
N GLU A 76 10.53 5.73 -3.52
CA GLU A 76 10.79 6.75 -2.51
C GLU A 76 11.07 6.16 -1.11
N PHE A 77 10.39 5.08 -0.75
CA PHE A 77 10.39 4.54 0.61
C PHE A 77 10.85 3.07 0.70
N GLY A 78 11.18 2.45 -0.45
CA GLY A 78 11.58 1.04 -0.51
C GLY A 78 10.46 0.12 -0.02
N PRO A 79 10.78 -0.99 0.68
CA PRO A 79 9.81 -1.98 1.13
C PRO A 79 9.04 -1.60 2.40
N CYS A 80 9.37 -0.46 3.04
CA CYS A 80 8.80 -0.05 4.31
C CYS A 80 7.55 0.82 4.11
N VAL A 81 6.57 0.32 3.35
CA VAL A 81 5.36 1.07 2.98
C VAL A 81 4.07 0.41 3.41
N GLY A 82 3.04 1.25 3.54
CA GLY A 82 1.67 0.86 3.76
C GLY A 82 0.82 1.14 2.55
N LEU A 83 0.14 0.11 2.04
CA LEU A 83 -0.72 0.24 0.87
C LEU A 83 -2.18 0.05 1.27
N PHE A 84 -3.02 0.94 0.77
CA PHE A 84 -4.47 0.87 0.86
C PHE A 84 -5.07 1.36 -0.46
N SER A 85 -6.17 0.74 -0.88
CA SER A 85 -6.87 1.06 -2.12
C SER A 85 -8.33 1.38 -1.85
N LEU A 86 -8.81 2.48 -2.41
CA LEU A 86 -10.23 2.85 -2.40
C LEU A 86 -10.79 2.72 -3.82
N ILE A 87 -12.06 2.36 -3.93
CA ILE A 87 -12.75 2.18 -5.21
C ILE A 87 -13.82 3.27 -5.31
N THR A 88 -13.85 4.00 -6.42
CA THR A 88 -14.80 5.09 -6.63
C THR A 88 -15.30 5.12 -8.06
N ASP A 89 -16.48 5.70 -8.26
CA ASP A 89 -17.08 6.02 -9.56
C ASP A 89 -16.69 7.42 -10.08
N LEU A 90 -15.88 8.18 -9.33
CA LEU A 90 -15.26 9.41 -9.79
C LEU A 90 -14.37 9.13 -11.02
N PRO A 91 -14.59 9.76 -12.18
CA PRO A 91 -13.71 9.61 -13.33
C PRO A 91 -12.33 10.22 -13.02
N LEU A 92 -11.33 9.36 -12.93
CA LEU A 92 -9.93 9.71 -12.69
C LEU A 92 -9.08 9.25 -13.87
N GLU A 93 -8.09 10.04 -14.25
CA GLU A 93 -7.11 9.64 -15.25
C GLU A 93 -6.24 8.49 -14.70
N PRO A 94 -6.18 7.33 -15.39
CA PRO A 94 -5.34 6.22 -14.95
C PRO A 94 -3.85 6.60 -14.99
N THR A 95 -3.12 6.22 -13.95
CA THR A 95 -1.65 6.29 -13.96
C THR A 95 -1.08 4.97 -14.48
N PRO A 96 -0.05 5.01 -15.36
CA PRO A 96 0.54 3.78 -15.88
C PRO A 96 1.41 3.08 -14.82
N PRO A 97 1.60 1.75 -14.92
CA PRO A 97 2.62 1.03 -14.17
C PRO A 97 4.03 1.56 -14.43
N ILE A 98 4.96 1.26 -13.53
CA ILE A 98 6.38 1.61 -13.68
C ILE A 98 7.26 0.35 -13.77
N ASP A 99 8.43 0.50 -14.39
CA ASP A 99 9.55 -0.46 -14.30
C ASP A 99 10.79 0.31 -13.83
N ALA A 100 11.11 0.17 -12.54
CA ALA A 100 12.30 0.72 -11.91
C ALA A 100 13.38 -0.36 -11.70
N GLY A 101 13.20 -1.54 -12.29
CA GLY A 101 14.12 -2.67 -12.17
C GLY A 101 14.12 -3.35 -10.80
N MET A 102 13.14 -3.09 -9.94
CA MET A 102 13.11 -3.65 -8.58
C MET A 102 12.87 -5.16 -8.60
N TRP A 103 11.94 -5.62 -9.45
CA TRP A 103 11.68 -7.05 -9.63
C TRP A 103 12.88 -7.76 -10.25
N ARG A 104 13.58 -7.10 -11.18
CA ARG A 104 14.83 -7.61 -11.78
C ARG A 104 15.94 -7.75 -10.75
N PHE A 105 16.12 -6.74 -9.90
CA PHE A 105 17.07 -6.79 -8.80
C PHE A 105 16.76 -7.92 -7.81
N CYS A 106 15.48 -8.16 -7.54
CA CYS A 106 15.05 -9.26 -6.68
C CYS A 106 15.56 -10.61 -7.17
N GLN A 107 15.74 -10.84 -8.48
CA GLN A 107 16.20 -12.12 -9.04
C GLN A 107 17.60 -12.52 -8.58
N THR A 108 18.48 -11.56 -8.32
CA THR A 108 19.88 -11.82 -7.93
C THR A 108 20.19 -11.55 -6.45
N CYS A 109 19.44 -10.67 -5.79
CA CYS A 109 19.77 -10.22 -4.43
C CYS A 109 19.62 -11.30 -3.34
N THR A 110 18.52 -12.07 -3.37
CA THR A 110 18.15 -13.15 -2.43
C THR A 110 18.24 -12.86 -0.92
N LYS A 111 18.54 -11.64 -0.48
CA LYS A 111 18.82 -11.32 0.93
C LYS A 111 17.64 -11.55 1.90
N CYS A 112 16.41 -11.45 1.42
CA CYS A 112 15.20 -11.59 2.24
C CYS A 112 14.58 -12.99 2.18
N ALA A 113 15.18 -13.93 1.44
CA ALA A 113 14.82 -15.35 1.45
C ALA A 113 15.67 -16.07 2.51
#